data_AF-A0A956LH42-F1
#
_entry.id   AF-A0A956LH42-F1
#
_cell.length_a   1.000
_cell.length_b   1.000
_cell.length_c   1.000
_cell.angle_alpha   90.00
_cell.angle_beta   90.00
_cell.angle_gamma   90.00
#
_symmetry.space_group_name_H-M   'P 1'
#
loop_
_entity.id
_entity.type
_entity.pdbx_description
1 polymer ?
#
loop_
_entity_poly.entity_id
_entity_poly.type
_entity_poly.pdbx_seq_one_letter_code
_entity_poly.pdbx_strand_id
1 'polypeptide(L)'
;PLAFLVEHAHARNIEVHAWFNPYRAKVDSGSQAAPPHISLAYPEHAHVYGSNLWMDPGAEEVQDWVVDVIVDVADRYDIDGVHFDDYFYPYPNGDPFPDDATWAAYDGPLSKDDWRRDNVNRLVEAVAEALAQTRPDVRFGISPFGIYRPGMPEGIVGLDQYAELYSDPVHWIEQGWVDYLAPQLYWPSTQAQQAYGPLVEWWSQLTAGGQGYIFVGNYLSKVGSEPKWSVDEFVTQVELTRAQRPSGALGNIYFQIDPLMSDAYGVATTLHEQFYAAPALSPPLALAADETLDPPQLDDDGLTVALAPPQGPAALRAYVVYLEVDGAWSLDQILTPDATAIELAPGARWAVSAVDRRGVESPGVVVDR
;
A
#
# COMPACT_ATOMS: atom_id res chain seq x y z
N PRO A 1 -1.80 13.18 -16.55
CA PRO A 1 -0.94 13.26 -15.34
C PRO A 1 -0.47 11.89 -14.84
N LEU A 2 -1.40 10.93 -14.64
CA LEU A 2 -1.05 9.60 -14.12
C LEU A 2 -0.05 8.85 -15.02
N ALA A 3 -0.29 8.78 -16.34
CA ALA A 3 0.67 8.16 -17.27
C ALA A 3 2.09 8.73 -17.17
N PHE A 4 2.22 10.06 -17.06
CA PHE A 4 3.51 10.73 -16.88
C PHE A 4 4.16 10.34 -15.55
N LEU A 5 3.38 10.26 -14.47
CA LEU A 5 3.88 9.88 -13.15
C LEU A 5 4.38 8.42 -13.15
N VAL A 6 3.61 7.51 -13.74
CA VAL A 6 3.98 6.10 -13.91
C VAL A 6 5.27 5.96 -14.72
N GLU A 7 5.33 6.55 -15.92
CA GLU A 7 6.50 6.48 -16.80
C GLU A 7 7.79 6.96 -16.10
N HIS A 8 7.73 8.10 -15.41
CA HIS A 8 8.90 8.67 -14.75
C HIS A 8 9.30 7.96 -13.45
N ALA A 9 8.35 7.37 -12.74
CA ALA A 9 8.61 6.55 -11.55
C ALA A 9 9.24 5.21 -11.96
N HIS A 10 8.69 4.54 -12.97
CA HIS A 10 9.21 3.27 -13.48
C HIS A 10 10.62 3.39 -14.04
N ALA A 11 10.94 4.49 -14.74
CA ALA A 11 12.30 4.79 -15.18
C ALA A 11 13.33 4.95 -14.03
N ARG A 12 12.86 5.00 -12.77
CA ARG A 12 13.66 5.06 -11.54
C ARG A 12 13.44 3.84 -10.64
N ASN A 13 12.77 2.80 -11.14
CA ASN A 13 12.36 1.63 -10.36
C ASN A 13 11.50 1.96 -9.12
N ILE A 14 10.66 2.99 -9.21
CA ILE A 14 9.69 3.35 -8.18
C ILE A 14 8.32 2.82 -8.60
N GLU A 15 7.69 2.04 -7.72
CA GLU A 15 6.30 1.59 -7.92
C GLU A 15 5.30 2.73 -7.68
N VAL A 16 4.19 2.71 -8.41
CA VAL A 16 3.11 3.70 -8.33
C VAL A 16 1.83 3.00 -7.92
N HIS A 17 1.36 3.32 -6.72
CA HIS A 17 0.06 2.89 -6.24
C HIS A 17 -0.95 4.04 -6.41
N ALA A 18 -1.99 3.82 -7.23
CA ALA A 18 -3.05 4.80 -7.42
C ALA A 18 -3.95 4.85 -6.18
N TRP A 19 -4.00 6.01 -5.53
CA TRP A 19 -4.82 6.23 -4.33
C TRP A 19 -6.22 6.72 -4.69
N PHE A 20 -7.23 6.04 -4.16
CA PHE A 20 -8.64 6.37 -4.29
C PHE A 20 -9.27 6.60 -2.91
N ASN A 21 -10.15 7.60 -2.84
CA ASN A 21 -11.10 7.75 -1.74
C ASN A 21 -12.47 7.27 -2.27
N PRO A 22 -13.01 6.15 -1.76
CA PRO A 22 -14.11 5.47 -2.44
C PRO A 22 -15.44 6.23 -2.39
N TYR A 23 -15.73 6.94 -1.30
CA TYR A 23 -17.07 7.46 -1.05
C TYR A 23 -17.18 8.98 -0.98
N ARG A 24 -16.09 9.73 -0.79
CA ARG A 24 -16.17 11.19 -0.72
C ARG A 24 -16.39 11.78 -2.12
N ALA A 25 -17.63 12.19 -2.39
CA ALA A 25 -17.98 12.85 -3.64
C ALA A 25 -17.47 14.30 -3.70
N LYS A 26 -17.60 15.06 -2.60
CA LYS A 26 -17.18 16.48 -2.55
C LYS A 26 -16.72 16.87 -1.15
N VAL A 27 -15.66 17.67 -1.06
CA VAL A 27 -15.18 18.27 0.20
C VAL A 27 -16.09 19.41 0.70
N ASP A 28 -16.70 20.12 -0.25
CA ASP A 28 -17.73 21.12 0.01
C ASP A 28 -19.03 20.72 -0.69
N SER A 29 -20.04 20.33 0.07
CA SER A 29 -21.37 19.96 -0.41
C SER A 29 -22.08 21.08 -1.18
N GLY A 30 -21.67 22.34 -1.00
CA GLY A 30 -22.16 23.49 -1.76
C GLY A 30 -21.53 23.67 -3.15
N SER A 31 -20.40 23.01 -3.44
CA SER A 31 -19.71 23.13 -4.73
C SER A 31 -20.50 22.55 -5.90
N GLN A 32 -20.33 23.10 -7.10
CA GLN A 32 -21.04 22.63 -8.29
C GLN A 32 -20.34 21.41 -8.91
N ALA A 33 -21.05 20.29 -9.02
CA ALA A 33 -20.58 19.12 -9.74
C ALA A 33 -20.79 19.29 -11.26
N ALA A 34 -19.83 18.82 -12.06
CA ALA A 34 -19.91 18.83 -13.53
C ALA A 34 -20.48 17.48 -14.03
N PRO A 35 -21.47 17.44 -14.94
CA PRO A 35 -21.91 16.17 -15.52
C PRO A 35 -20.77 15.44 -16.27
N PRO A 36 -20.65 14.11 -16.17
CA PRO A 36 -21.53 13.16 -15.48
C PRO A 36 -21.02 12.74 -14.07
N HIS A 37 -20.80 13.68 -13.15
CA HIS A 37 -20.37 13.38 -11.77
C HIS A 37 -21.28 12.35 -11.07
N ILE A 38 -20.70 11.44 -10.27
CA ILE A 38 -21.43 10.35 -9.59
C ILE A 38 -22.62 10.86 -8.76
N SER A 39 -22.44 11.96 -8.03
CA SER A 39 -23.51 12.55 -7.21
C SER A 39 -24.65 13.17 -8.03
N LEU A 40 -24.50 13.33 -9.35
CA LEU A 40 -25.55 13.75 -10.28
C LEU A 40 -26.19 12.55 -10.98
N ALA A 41 -25.43 11.46 -11.15
CA ALA A 41 -25.93 10.20 -11.70
C ALA A 41 -26.81 9.47 -10.68
N TYR A 42 -26.39 9.47 -9.41
CA TYR A 42 -27.07 8.80 -8.29
C TYR A 42 -27.35 9.79 -7.14
N PRO A 43 -28.15 10.84 -7.35
CA PRO A 43 -28.42 11.86 -6.33
C PRO A 43 -29.10 11.32 -5.07
N GLU A 44 -29.86 10.22 -5.18
CA GLU A 44 -30.50 9.51 -4.06
C GLU A 44 -29.52 8.85 -3.10
N HIS A 45 -28.29 8.59 -3.55
CA HIS A 45 -27.20 8.03 -2.76
C HIS A 45 -26.18 9.08 -2.33
N ALA A 46 -26.43 10.36 -2.59
CA ALA A 46 -25.51 11.45 -2.25
C ALA A 46 -25.96 12.19 -0.98
N HIS A 47 -25.27 11.91 0.11
CA HIS A 47 -25.61 12.36 1.45
C HIS A 47 -24.74 13.52 1.91
N VAL A 48 -25.37 14.60 2.40
CA VAL A 48 -24.64 15.68 3.07
C VAL A 48 -24.27 15.23 4.48
N TYR A 49 -22.98 15.26 4.80
CA TYR A 49 -22.48 14.91 6.12
C TYR A 49 -21.38 15.87 6.56
N GLY A 50 -21.68 16.72 7.54
CA GLY A 50 -20.86 17.89 7.86
C GLY A 50 -20.76 18.84 6.67
N SER A 51 -19.54 19.20 6.26
CA SER A 51 -19.32 20.00 5.05
C SER A 51 -19.29 19.17 3.77
N ASN A 52 -19.11 17.85 3.86
CA ASN A 52 -18.85 16.99 2.71
C ASN A 52 -20.15 16.51 2.04
N LEU A 53 -20.02 16.10 0.79
CA LEU A 53 -20.99 15.21 0.12
C LEU A 53 -20.37 13.82 0.07
N TRP A 54 -21.07 12.82 0.59
CA TRP A 54 -20.64 11.45 0.73
C TRP A 54 -21.58 10.53 -0.05
N MET A 55 -21.04 9.60 -0.83
CA MET A 55 -21.84 8.58 -1.49
C MET A 55 -22.17 7.46 -0.50
N ASP A 56 -23.38 6.93 -0.55
CA ASP A 56 -23.86 5.88 0.34
C ASP A 56 -23.09 4.57 0.14
N PRO A 57 -22.32 4.08 1.14
CA PRO A 57 -21.60 2.82 1.00
C PRO A 57 -22.53 1.61 0.83
N GLY A 58 -23.81 1.71 1.25
CA GLY A 58 -24.78 0.61 1.14
C GLY A 58 -25.51 0.52 -0.20
N ALA A 59 -25.24 1.44 -1.13
CA ALA A 59 -25.84 1.43 -2.47
C ALA A 59 -24.97 0.63 -3.45
N GLU A 60 -25.57 -0.38 -4.09
CA GLU A 60 -24.88 -1.25 -5.05
C GLU A 60 -24.37 -0.45 -6.26
N GLU A 61 -25.15 0.51 -6.75
CA GLU A 61 -24.77 1.40 -7.84
C GLU A 61 -23.54 2.26 -7.54
N VAL A 62 -23.32 2.60 -6.26
CA VAL A 62 -22.13 3.32 -5.81
C VAL A 62 -20.93 2.38 -5.77
N GLN A 63 -21.09 1.17 -5.23
CA GLN A 63 -20.03 0.17 -5.17
C GLN A 63 -19.55 -0.21 -6.58
N ASP A 64 -20.48 -0.53 -7.49
CA ASP A 64 -20.19 -0.86 -8.89
C ASP A 64 -19.45 0.27 -9.59
N TRP A 65 -19.87 1.53 -9.38
CA TRP A 65 -19.20 2.69 -9.97
C TRP A 65 -17.75 2.83 -9.48
N VAL A 66 -17.50 2.58 -8.19
CA VAL A 66 -16.13 2.64 -7.63
C VAL A 66 -15.27 1.54 -8.24
N VAL A 67 -15.78 0.31 -8.33
CA VAL A 67 -15.07 -0.82 -8.96
C VAL A 67 -14.76 -0.51 -10.43
N ASP A 68 -15.74 -0.04 -11.20
CA ASP A 68 -15.57 0.31 -12.61
C ASP A 68 -14.48 1.38 -12.81
N VAL A 69 -14.43 2.40 -11.95
CA VAL A 69 -13.40 3.45 -12.02
C VAL A 69 -12.01 2.88 -11.72
N ILE A 70 -11.89 1.99 -10.73
CA ILE A 70 -10.62 1.37 -10.36
C ILE A 70 -10.12 0.47 -11.49
N VAL A 71 -11.00 -0.35 -12.06
CA VAL A 71 -10.67 -1.22 -13.20
C VAL A 71 -10.29 -0.38 -14.43
N ASP A 72 -11.02 0.70 -14.74
CA ASP A 72 -10.68 1.58 -15.87
C ASP A 72 -9.28 2.20 -15.71
N VAL A 73 -8.91 2.60 -14.49
CA VAL A 73 -7.56 3.11 -14.20
C VAL A 73 -6.51 2.00 -14.31
N ALA A 74 -6.76 0.84 -13.72
CA ALA A 74 -5.85 -0.30 -13.77
C ALA A 74 -5.65 -0.80 -15.22
N ASP A 75 -6.67 -0.76 -16.06
CA ASP A 75 -6.55 -1.20 -17.46
C ASP A 75 -5.81 -0.18 -18.35
N ARG A 76 -5.95 1.11 -18.06
CA ARG A 76 -5.39 2.19 -18.90
C ARG A 76 -3.99 2.64 -18.50
N TYR A 77 -3.59 2.41 -17.25
CA TYR A 77 -2.33 2.89 -16.72
C TYR A 77 -1.54 1.75 -16.12
N ASP A 78 -0.23 1.78 -16.35
CA ASP A 78 0.69 0.78 -15.84
C ASP A 78 1.00 0.97 -14.35
N ILE A 79 -0.05 1.01 -13.51
CA ILE A 79 0.09 1.10 -12.06
C ILE A 79 0.58 -0.24 -11.49
N ASP A 80 1.27 -0.17 -10.36
CA ASP A 80 1.77 -1.33 -9.60
C ASP A 80 0.82 -1.67 -8.43
N GLY A 81 -0.04 -0.74 -8.04
CA GLY A 81 -0.99 -0.95 -6.95
C GLY A 81 -2.21 -0.02 -6.98
N VAL A 82 -3.24 -0.45 -6.28
CA VAL A 82 -4.42 0.33 -5.88
C VAL A 82 -4.36 0.52 -4.37
N HIS A 83 -4.63 1.75 -3.92
CA HIS A 83 -4.56 2.12 -2.51
C HIS A 83 -5.85 2.81 -2.06
N PHE A 84 -6.45 2.35 -0.97
CA PHE A 84 -7.45 3.14 -0.22
C PHE A 84 -6.84 3.68 1.07
N ASP A 85 -7.30 4.85 1.50
CA ASP A 85 -7.02 5.38 2.83
C ASP A 85 -8.13 4.97 3.83
N ASP A 86 -8.29 5.75 4.90
CA ASP A 86 -9.09 5.40 6.09
C ASP A 86 -10.54 5.90 6.04
N TYR A 87 -11.01 6.40 4.89
CA TYR A 87 -12.37 6.96 4.74
C TYR A 87 -13.35 5.95 4.13
N PHE A 88 -14.14 5.30 4.99
CA PHE A 88 -15.23 4.41 4.61
C PHE A 88 -16.59 5.07 4.86
N TYR A 89 -17.26 4.76 5.97
CA TYR A 89 -18.21 5.70 6.52
C TYR A 89 -17.45 6.91 7.09
N PRO A 90 -18.04 8.12 7.04
CA PRO A 90 -17.33 9.32 7.46
C PRO A 90 -17.09 9.31 8.97
N TYR A 91 -15.96 9.88 9.39
CA TYR A 91 -15.64 10.08 10.80
C TYR A 91 -16.82 10.72 11.57
N PRO A 92 -17.17 10.22 12.77
CA PRO A 92 -18.28 10.76 13.55
C PRO A 92 -18.14 12.26 13.81
N ASN A 93 -19.18 13.03 13.50
CA ASN A 93 -19.27 14.47 13.81
C ASN A 93 -20.35 14.78 14.86
N GLY A 94 -21.02 13.75 15.39
CA GLY A 94 -22.15 13.85 16.30
C GLY A 94 -23.51 13.58 15.65
N ASP A 95 -23.61 13.66 14.32
CA ASP A 95 -24.80 13.32 13.56
C ASP A 95 -24.72 11.87 13.04
N PRO A 96 -25.85 11.15 12.95
CA PRO A 96 -25.88 9.84 12.30
C PRO A 96 -25.69 9.99 10.79
N PHE A 97 -25.02 9.04 10.15
CA PHE A 97 -24.98 8.95 8.70
C PHE A 97 -26.40 8.71 8.13
N PRO A 98 -26.86 9.49 7.12
CA PRO A 98 -28.27 9.51 6.72
C PRO A 98 -28.63 8.43 5.68
N ASP A 99 -28.28 7.17 5.97
CA ASP A 99 -28.54 5.99 5.13
C ASP A 99 -29.86 5.25 5.47
N ASP A 100 -30.78 5.89 6.19
CA ASP A 100 -31.99 5.22 6.68
C ASP A 100 -32.87 4.65 5.57
N ALA A 101 -32.89 5.28 4.39
CA ALA A 101 -33.63 4.78 3.23
C ALA A 101 -33.00 3.49 2.68
N THR A 102 -31.69 3.48 2.51
CA THR A 102 -30.91 2.32 2.04
C THR A 102 -31.00 1.17 3.05
N TRP A 103 -30.89 1.49 4.35
CA TRP A 103 -31.09 0.53 5.43
C TRP A 103 -32.51 -0.05 5.46
N ALA A 104 -33.55 0.77 5.26
CA ALA A 104 -34.94 0.29 5.26
C ALA A 104 -35.26 -0.64 4.07
N ALA A 105 -34.47 -0.57 3.00
CA ALA A 105 -34.58 -1.47 1.85
C ALA A 105 -33.87 -2.83 2.08
N TYR A 106 -32.96 -2.92 3.05
CA TYR A 106 -32.28 -4.16 3.40
C TYR A 106 -33.24 -5.11 4.14
N ASP A 107 -33.38 -6.33 3.62
CA ASP A 107 -34.27 -7.38 4.15
C ASP A 107 -33.50 -8.56 4.79
N GLY A 108 -32.18 -8.42 4.95
CA GLY A 108 -31.31 -9.44 5.50
C GLY A 108 -31.23 -9.45 7.04
N PRO A 109 -30.46 -10.39 7.61
CA PRO A 109 -30.48 -10.68 9.06
C PRO A 109 -29.53 -9.80 9.89
N LEU A 110 -28.68 -8.99 9.26
CA LEU A 110 -27.66 -8.22 9.97
C LEU A 110 -28.27 -7.09 10.81
N SER A 111 -27.58 -6.73 11.90
CA SER A 111 -27.85 -5.46 12.57
C SER A 111 -27.45 -4.28 11.68
N LYS A 112 -27.94 -3.06 11.93
CA LYS A 112 -27.55 -1.89 11.11
C LYS A 112 -26.02 -1.69 11.07
N ASP A 113 -25.34 -1.86 12.20
CA ASP A 113 -23.89 -1.70 12.27
C ASP A 113 -23.14 -2.84 11.55
N ASP A 114 -23.61 -4.08 11.65
CA ASP A 114 -23.02 -5.20 10.91
C ASP A 114 -23.29 -5.06 9.41
N TRP A 115 -24.46 -4.57 9.01
CA TRP A 115 -24.80 -4.27 7.64
C TRP A 115 -23.90 -3.17 7.05
N ARG A 116 -23.61 -2.11 7.81
CA ARG A 116 -22.66 -1.08 7.38
C ARG A 116 -21.25 -1.65 7.18
N ARG A 117 -20.77 -2.53 8.07
CA ARG A 117 -19.50 -3.25 7.88
C ARG A 117 -19.52 -4.14 6.65
N ASP A 118 -20.61 -4.89 6.46
CA ASP A 118 -20.80 -5.77 5.31
C ASP A 118 -20.77 -4.98 3.98
N ASN A 119 -21.38 -3.80 3.94
CA ASN A 119 -21.31 -2.93 2.76
C ASN A 119 -19.86 -2.55 2.39
N VAL A 120 -19.03 -2.23 3.40
CA VAL A 120 -17.61 -1.94 3.17
C VAL A 120 -16.86 -3.19 2.73
N ASN A 121 -17.10 -4.32 3.39
CA ASN A 121 -16.50 -5.62 3.03
C ASN A 121 -16.80 -5.99 1.58
N ARG A 122 -18.05 -5.84 1.14
CA ARG A 122 -18.48 -6.11 -0.24
C ARG A 122 -17.73 -5.26 -1.26
N LEU A 123 -17.50 -3.97 -0.99
CA LEU A 123 -16.69 -3.14 -1.89
C LEU A 123 -15.25 -3.65 -1.95
N VAL A 124 -14.63 -3.92 -0.80
CA VAL A 124 -13.24 -4.39 -0.73
C VAL A 124 -13.08 -5.73 -1.46
N GLU A 125 -13.99 -6.68 -1.23
CA GLU A 125 -14.04 -7.95 -1.94
C GLU A 125 -14.20 -7.74 -3.46
N ALA A 126 -15.17 -6.93 -3.88
CA ALA A 126 -15.42 -6.68 -5.30
C ALA A 126 -14.22 -6.05 -6.02
N VAL A 127 -13.51 -5.11 -5.37
CA VAL A 127 -12.27 -4.54 -5.92
C VAL A 127 -11.17 -5.61 -6.03
N ALA A 128 -11.00 -6.43 -4.99
CA ALA A 128 -10.01 -7.50 -4.98
C ALA A 128 -10.28 -8.53 -6.10
N GLU A 129 -11.53 -8.98 -6.23
CA GLU A 129 -11.94 -9.93 -7.27
C GLU A 129 -11.79 -9.35 -8.68
N ALA A 130 -12.14 -8.08 -8.87
CA ALA A 130 -11.99 -7.40 -10.15
C ALA A 130 -10.51 -7.29 -10.56
N LEU A 131 -9.64 -6.86 -9.65
CA LEU A 131 -8.19 -6.74 -9.92
C LEU A 131 -7.56 -8.12 -10.18
N ALA A 132 -7.92 -9.15 -9.41
CA ALA A 132 -7.43 -10.51 -9.65
C ALA A 132 -7.80 -11.04 -11.05
N GLN A 133 -8.93 -10.58 -11.62
CA GLN A 133 -9.38 -10.97 -12.95
C GLN A 133 -8.73 -10.16 -14.08
N THR A 134 -8.55 -8.84 -13.90
CA THR A 134 -8.11 -7.94 -14.98
C THR A 134 -6.62 -7.63 -14.94
N ARG A 135 -6.06 -7.47 -13.73
CA ARG A 135 -4.68 -7.04 -13.46
C ARG A 135 -4.11 -7.81 -12.26
N PRO A 136 -3.87 -9.13 -12.38
CA PRO A 136 -3.37 -9.97 -11.28
C PRO A 136 -1.95 -9.62 -10.82
N ASP A 137 -1.29 -8.68 -11.51
CA ASP A 137 0.01 -8.10 -11.14
C ASP A 137 -0.09 -6.83 -10.28
N VAL A 138 -1.29 -6.30 -10.05
CA VAL A 138 -1.52 -5.06 -9.29
C VAL A 138 -1.83 -5.39 -7.83
N ARG A 139 -1.07 -4.79 -6.91
CA ARG A 139 -1.34 -4.88 -5.46
C ARG A 139 -2.65 -4.18 -5.12
N PHE A 140 -3.42 -4.72 -4.19
CA PHE A 140 -4.46 -3.96 -3.51
C PHE A 140 -4.13 -3.80 -2.03
N GLY A 141 -4.08 -2.57 -1.53
CA GLY A 141 -3.85 -2.35 -0.12
C GLY A 141 -4.58 -1.15 0.45
N ILE A 142 -4.76 -1.17 1.75
CA ILE A 142 -5.58 -0.19 2.46
C ILE A 142 -4.78 0.38 3.62
N SER A 143 -4.84 1.69 3.83
CA SER A 143 -4.32 2.38 5.01
C SER A 143 -5.45 2.64 6.01
N PRO A 144 -5.83 1.67 6.86
CA PRO A 144 -6.87 1.86 7.84
C PRO A 144 -6.42 2.81 8.95
N PHE A 145 -7.38 3.23 9.79
CA PHE A 145 -7.06 3.90 11.04
C PHE A 145 -6.12 3.05 11.91
N GLY A 146 -5.26 3.68 12.70
CA GLY A 146 -4.20 2.99 13.43
C GLY A 146 -4.66 2.09 14.57
N ILE A 147 -5.90 2.24 15.06
CA ILE A 147 -6.48 1.42 16.14
C ILE A 147 -7.62 0.59 15.55
N TYR A 148 -7.53 -0.74 15.61
CA TYR A 148 -8.64 -1.61 15.20
C TYR A 148 -9.84 -1.42 16.15
N ARG A 149 -9.61 -1.70 17.44
CA ARG A 149 -10.59 -1.47 18.50
C ARG A 149 -9.88 -1.01 19.78
N PRO A 150 -10.48 -0.15 20.60
CA PRO A 150 -9.97 0.15 21.93
C PRO A 150 -9.80 -1.13 22.76
N GLY A 151 -8.66 -1.27 23.41
CA GLY A 151 -8.25 -2.50 24.12
C GLY A 151 -7.62 -3.57 23.21
N MET A 152 -7.44 -3.30 21.91
CA MET A 152 -6.74 -4.18 20.98
C MET A 152 -5.57 -3.43 20.31
N PRO A 153 -4.32 -3.59 20.82
CA PRO A 153 -3.91 -4.40 21.97
C PRO A 153 -4.29 -3.79 23.35
N GLU A 154 -4.13 -4.58 24.42
CA GLU A 154 -4.47 -4.16 25.79
C GLU A 154 -3.80 -2.83 26.16
N GLY A 155 -4.55 -1.92 26.78
CA GLY A 155 -4.08 -0.59 27.18
C GLY A 155 -4.19 0.50 26.12
N ILE A 156 -4.44 0.14 24.85
CA ILE A 156 -4.71 1.12 23.79
C ILE A 156 -6.14 1.67 23.89
N VAL A 157 -6.28 2.98 23.72
CA VAL A 157 -7.59 3.67 23.70
C VAL A 157 -7.65 4.63 22.53
N GLY A 158 -8.85 4.95 22.05
CA GLY A 158 -9.03 5.88 20.95
C GLY A 158 -10.33 5.60 20.19
N LEU A 159 -10.38 6.02 18.93
CA LEU A 159 -11.48 5.68 18.03
C LEU A 159 -11.52 4.17 17.79
N ASP A 160 -12.73 3.61 17.76
CA ASP A 160 -12.99 2.23 17.33
C ASP A 160 -13.35 2.25 15.83
N GLN A 161 -12.39 1.95 14.95
CA GLN A 161 -12.65 2.01 13.50
C GLN A 161 -13.69 0.96 13.06
N TYR A 162 -13.76 -0.17 13.76
CA TYR A 162 -14.70 -1.24 13.49
C TYR A 162 -16.14 -0.81 13.80
N ALA A 163 -16.32 -0.05 14.88
CA ALA A 163 -17.64 0.44 15.30
C ALA A 163 -18.05 1.75 14.64
N GLU A 164 -17.12 2.68 14.43
CA GLU A 164 -17.42 4.07 14.05
C GLU A 164 -17.19 4.35 12.56
N LEU A 165 -16.20 3.67 11.94
CA LEU A 165 -15.91 3.79 10.51
C LEU A 165 -16.42 2.58 9.71
N TYR A 166 -16.90 1.55 10.42
CA TYR A 166 -17.34 0.27 9.85
C TYR A 166 -16.27 -0.41 8.98
N SER A 167 -15.01 -0.21 9.36
CA SER A 167 -13.81 -0.72 8.71
C SER A 167 -13.33 -1.98 9.43
N ASP A 168 -13.25 -3.13 8.73
CA ASP A 168 -12.81 -4.41 9.30
C ASP A 168 -11.55 -4.96 8.62
N PRO A 169 -10.40 -4.29 8.78
CA PRO A 169 -9.15 -4.67 8.11
C PRO A 169 -8.63 -6.04 8.53
N VAL A 170 -8.98 -6.53 9.72
CA VAL A 170 -8.66 -7.90 10.15
C VAL A 170 -9.35 -8.90 9.23
N HIS A 171 -10.63 -8.70 8.94
CA HIS A 171 -11.36 -9.57 8.01
C HIS A 171 -10.76 -9.51 6.60
N TRP A 172 -10.45 -8.31 6.08
CA TRP A 172 -9.93 -8.16 4.71
C TRP A 172 -8.59 -8.88 4.48
N ILE A 173 -7.66 -8.76 5.43
CA ILE A 173 -6.36 -9.44 5.34
C ILE A 173 -6.50 -10.96 5.54
N GLU A 174 -7.40 -11.41 6.43
CA GLU A 174 -7.67 -12.84 6.65
C GLU A 174 -8.31 -13.52 5.43
N GLN A 175 -9.16 -12.81 4.69
CA GLN A 175 -9.73 -13.31 3.43
C GLN A 175 -8.76 -13.24 2.24
N GLY A 176 -7.62 -12.55 2.39
CA GLY A 176 -6.69 -12.30 1.28
C GLY A 176 -7.24 -11.32 0.23
N TRP A 177 -8.18 -10.45 0.61
CA TRP A 177 -8.72 -9.43 -0.28
C TRP A 177 -7.77 -8.26 -0.47
N VAL A 178 -6.81 -8.08 0.44
CA VAL A 178 -5.77 -7.06 0.33
C VAL A 178 -4.40 -7.71 0.48
N ASP A 179 -3.42 -7.29 -0.33
CA ASP A 179 -2.03 -7.71 -0.24
C ASP A 179 -1.31 -7.07 0.96
N TYR A 180 -1.75 -5.87 1.35
CA TYR A 180 -1.17 -5.18 2.49
C TYR A 180 -2.15 -4.29 3.25
N LEU A 181 -1.84 -4.13 4.54
CA LEU A 181 -2.42 -3.10 5.39
C LEU A 181 -1.36 -2.06 5.77
N ALA A 182 -1.78 -0.81 5.81
CA ALA A 182 -0.94 0.32 6.19
C ALA A 182 -1.54 1.11 7.35
N PRO A 183 -1.61 0.53 8.57
CA PRO A 183 -2.25 1.17 9.70
C PRO A 183 -1.60 2.52 10.02
N GLN A 184 -2.42 3.56 10.15
CA GLN A 184 -1.98 4.93 10.41
C GLN A 184 -1.55 5.12 11.86
N LEU A 185 -0.32 4.75 12.22
CA LEU A 185 0.23 4.89 13.57
C LEU A 185 0.75 6.31 13.81
N TYR A 186 -0.18 7.27 13.81
CA TYR A 186 0.11 8.70 13.83
C TYR A 186 0.28 9.29 15.23
N TRP A 187 0.92 8.51 16.11
CA TRP A 187 1.24 8.91 17.48
C TRP A 187 2.72 8.66 17.78
N PRO A 188 3.34 9.48 18.65
CA PRO A 188 4.70 9.22 19.10
C PRO A 188 4.79 7.89 19.85
N SER A 189 5.93 7.22 19.74
CA SER A 189 6.29 5.98 20.45
C SER A 189 6.15 6.12 21.97
N THR A 190 6.31 7.34 22.48
CA THR A 190 6.20 7.69 23.90
C THR A 190 4.76 7.92 24.40
N GLN A 191 3.77 7.93 23.51
CA GLN A 191 2.37 8.17 23.87
C GLN A 191 1.69 6.88 24.31
N ALA A 192 1.69 6.60 25.63
CA ALA A 192 1.25 5.32 26.20
C ALA A 192 -0.14 4.83 25.74
N GLN A 193 -1.12 5.72 25.60
CA GLN A 193 -2.48 5.37 25.21
C GLN A 193 -2.64 4.96 23.73
N GLN A 194 -1.64 5.27 22.89
CA GLN A 194 -1.56 4.93 21.47
C GLN A 194 -0.11 4.54 21.13
N ALA A 195 0.49 3.72 21.98
CA ALA A 195 1.91 3.44 21.92
C ALA A 195 2.26 2.74 20.60
N TYR A 196 3.20 3.32 19.84
CA TYR A 196 3.58 2.82 18.52
C TYR A 196 4.05 1.36 18.56
N GLY A 197 4.90 1.00 19.53
CA GLY A 197 5.46 -0.36 19.68
C GLY A 197 4.38 -1.45 19.80
N PRO A 198 3.50 -1.39 20.82
CA PRO A 198 2.38 -2.31 20.94
C PRO A 198 1.49 -2.36 19.70
N LEU A 199 1.19 -1.21 19.08
CA LEU A 199 0.36 -1.16 17.89
C LEU A 199 1.02 -1.87 16.70
N VAL A 200 2.28 -1.58 16.38
CA VAL A 200 2.96 -2.24 15.26
C VAL A 200 3.11 -3.75 15.49
N GLU A 201 3.39 -4.18 16.73
CA GLU A 201 3.41 -5.60 17.08
C GLU A 201 2.06 -6.27 16.83
N TRP A 202 0.97 -5.66 17.30
CA TRP A 202 -0.38 -6.20 17.12
C TRP A 202 -0.77 -6.32 15.65
N TRP A 203 -0.54 -5.27 14.85
CA TRP A 203 -0.84 -5.30 13.41
C TRP A 203 -0.01 -6.35 12.68
N SER A 204 1.27 -6.48 13.02
CA SER A 204 2.16 -7.45 12.37
C SER A 204 1.78 -8.90 12.67
N GLN A 205 1.14 -9.19 13.81
CA GLN A 205 0.70 -10.56 14.10
C GLN A 205 -0.37 -11.06 13.11
N LEU A 206 -1.13 -10.18 12.48
CA LEU A 206 -2.15 -10.54 11.48
C LEU A 206 -1.53 -11.16 10.22
N THR A 207 -0.28 -10.82 9.90
CA THR A 207 0.43 -11.26 8.69
C THR A 207 1.50 -12.31 8.95
N ALA A 208 1.65 -12.77 10.19
CA ALA A 208 2.71 -13.72 10.57
C ALA A 208 2.59 -15.09 9.85
N GLY A 209 1.42 -15.42 9.30
CA GLY A 209 1.18 -16.62 8.50
C GLY A 209 1.41 -16.45 7.00
N GLY A 210 1.86 -15.26 6.53
CA GLY A 210 2.12 -14.99 5.12
C GLY A 210 0.91 -14.54 4.30
N GLN A 211 -0.22 -14.22 4.93
CA GLN A 211 -1.45 -13.81 4.24
C GLN A 211 -1.39 -12.41 3.60
N GLY A 212 -0.35 -11.63 3.90
CA GLY A 212 -0.16 -10.27 3.42
C GLY A 212 1.00 -9.58 4.13
N TYR A 213 1.06 -8.25 4.01
CA TYR A 213 2.13 -7.44 4.60
C TYR A 213 1.60 -6.25 5.40
N ILE A 214 2.42 -5.76 6.33
CA ILE A 214 2.21 -4.49 7.01
C ILE A 214 3.23 -3.46 6.51
N PHE A 215 2.72 -2.32 6.02
CA PHE A 215 3.51 -1.13 5.69
C PHE A 215 3.05 0.04 6.57
N VAL A 216 3.70 0.25 7.71
CA VAL A 216 3.17 1.12 8.76
C VAL A 216 3.09 2.58 8.31
N GLY A 217 1.96 3.25 8.53
CA GLY A 217 1.81 4.68 8.28
C GLY A 217 2.47 5.53 9.38
N ASN A 218 3.36 6.44 9.01
CA ASN A 218 4.03 7.39 9.91
C ASN A 218 3.63 8.84 9.58
N TYR A 219 3.28 9.63 10.60
CA TYR A 219 2.84 11.02 10.41
C TYR A 219 4.01 12.00 10.27
N LEU A 220 4.82 11.83 9.22
CA LEU A 220 6.03 12.61 8.98
C LEU A 220 5.80 14.12 8.92
N SER A 221 4.63 14.60 8.52
CA SER A 221 4.28 16.02 8.55
C SER A 221 4.40 16.67 9.93
N LYS A 222 4.44 15.87 11.01
CA LYS A 222 4.68 16.36 12.37
C LYS A 222 6.15 16.53 12.73
N VAL A 223 7.12 16.15 11.89
CA VAL A 223 8.54 16.26 12.21
C VAL A 223 8.94 17.68 12.62
N GLY A 224 9.61 17.78 13.77
CA GLY A 224 10.04 19.02 14.40
C GLY A 224 8.91 19.94 14.90
N SER A 225 7.64 19.56 14.78
CA SER A 225 6.51 20.41 15.19
C SER A 225 6.38 20.56 16.71
N GLU A 226 6.76 19.51 17.45
CA GLU A 226 6.81 19.47 18.91
C GLU A 226 8.02 18.61 19.34
N PRO A 227 8.54 18.75 20.58
CA PRO A 227 9.69 17.96 21.04
C PRO A 227 9.51 16.43 20.94
N LYS A 228 8.27 15.95 21.03
CA LYS A 228 7.90 14.52 20.91
C LYS A 228 7.90 14.00 19.46
N TRP A 229 8.05 14.88 18.48
CA TRP A 229 8.10 14.56 17.05
C TRP A 229 9.48 14.91 16.48
N SER A 230 10.56 14.48 17.14
CA SER A 230 11.93 14.69 16.67
C SER A 230 12.27 13.78 15.49
N VAL A 231 13.40 14.01 14.83
CA VAL A 231 13.95 13.05 13.85
C VAL A 231 14.22 11.70 14.52
N ASP A 232 14.76 11.71 15.75
CA ASP A 232 15.00 10.49 16.54
C ASP A 232 13.73 9.68 16.84
N GLU A 233 12.57 10.34 16.96
CA GLU A 233 11.28 9.66 17.08
C GLU A 233 10.97 8.85 15.82
N PHE A 234 11.16 9.42 14.62
CA PHE A 234 10.95 8.68 13.36
C PHE A 234 11.99 7.57 13.17
N VAL A 235 13.23 7.77 13.62
CA VAL A 235 14.23 6.70 13.69
C VAL A 235 13.73 5.55 14.56
N THR A 236 13.25 5.87 15.77
CA THR A 236 12.68 4.88 16.71
C THR A 236 11.50 4.14 16.10
N GLN A 237 10.58 4.83 15.40
CA GLN A 237 9.44 4.20 14.74
C GLN A 237 9.86 3.21 13.64
N VAL A 238 10.89 3.55 12.86
CA VAL A 238 11.44 2.66 11.82
C VAL A 238 12.12 1.44 12.46
N GLU A 239 12.87 1.61 13.56
CA GLU A 239 13.46 0.49 14.30
C GLU A 239 12.41 -0.45 14.87
N LEU A 240 11.35 0.09 15.49
CA LEU A 240 10.22 -0.69 15.99
C LEU A 240 9.51 -1.46 14.87
N THR A 241 9.37 -0.85 13.70
CA THR A 241 8.79 -1.51 12.51
C THR A 241 9.68 -2.66 12.03
N ARG A 242 10.99 -2.42 11.88
CA ARG A 242 11.95 -3.45 11.47
C ARG A 242 12.04 -4.62 12.44
N ALA A 243 11.87 -4.38 13.74
CA ALA A 243 11.83 -5.44 14.74
C ALA A 243 10.69 -6.45 14.49
N GLN A 244 9.62 -6.03 13.80
CA GLN A 244 8.47 -6.86 13.45
C GLN A 244 8.57 -7.50 12.06
N ARG A 245 9.71 -7.39 11.37
CA ARG A 245 9.95 -8.04 10.06
C ARG A 245 9.61 -9.53 10.03
N PRO A 246 9.97 -10.35 11.05
CA PRO A 246 9.61 -11.78 11.06
C PRO A 246 8.10 -12.06 11.05
N SER A 247 7.29 -11.06 11.41
CA SER A 247 5.83 -11.13 11.43
C SER A 247 5.17 -10.46 10.20
N GLY A 248 5.95 -9.95 9.24
CA GLY A 248 5.42 -9.36 8.00
C GLY A 248 5.30 -7.83 7.97
N ALA A 249 5.85 -7.11 8.96
CA ALA A 249 6.06 -5.66 8.83
C ALA A 249 7.31 -5.36 7.99
N LEU A 250 7.08 -4.97 6.73
CA LEU A 250 8.14 -4.90 5.72
C LEU A 250 8.49 -3.46 5.27
N GLY A 251 7.83 -2.44 5.82
CA GLY A 251 8.13 -1.07 5.45
C GLY A 251 7.29 -0.02 6.16
N ASN A 252 7.47 1.22 5.72
CA ASN A 252 6.84 2.42 6.27
C ASN A 252 6.28 3.29 5.14
N ILE A 253 5.12 3.91 5.36
CA ILE A 253 4.51 4.91 4.48
C ILE A 253 4.51 6.25 5.21
N TYR A 254 5.17 7.27 4.63
CA TYR A 254 5.30 8.57 5.27
C TYR A 254 4.21 9.54 4.79
N PHE A 255 3.32 9.93 5.70
CA PHE A 255 2.37 11.01 5.47
C PHE A 255 2.97 12.34 5.94
N GLN A 256 3.46 13.22 5.08
CA GLN A 256 3.50 13.15 3.61
C GLN A 256 4.91 13.33 3.05
N ILE A 257 5.04 13.48 1.73
CA ILE A 257 6.31 13.59 1.02
C ILE A 257 7.10 14.89 1.30
N ASP A 258 6.42 15.99 1.64
CA ASP A 258 7.05 17.33 1.74
C ASP A 258 8.25 17.40 2.71
N PRO A 259 8.21 16.82 3.92
CA PRO A 259 9.37 16.84 4.82
C PRO A 259 10.57 16.06 4.27
N LEU A 260 10.35 15.02 3.45
CA LEU A 260 11.45 14.33 2.76
C LEU A 260 12.04 15.21 1.66
N MET A 261 11.18 15.84 0.85
CA MET A 261 11.60 16.71 -0.27
C MET A 261 12.40 17.93 0.18
N SER A 262 12.06 18.47 1.35
CA SER A 262 12.73 19.63 1.94
C SER A 262 13.87 19.28 2.90
N ASP A 263 14.12 17.97 3.11
CA ASP A 263 14.99 17.44 4.17
C ASP A 263 14.75 18.15 5.52
N ALA A 264 13.47 18.27 5.90
CA ALA A 264 13.07 19.02 7.07
C ALA A 264 13.76 18.48 8.32
N TYR A 265 14.51 19.35 9.02
CA TYR A 265 15.30 18.99 10.19
C TYR A 265 16.36 17.89 9.96
N GLY A 266 16.73 17.61 8.70
CA GLY A 266 17.67 16.54 8.33
C GLY A 266 17.07 15.13 8.28
N VAL A 267 15.74 15.01 8.21
CA VAL A 267 15.06 13.71 8.29
C VAL A 267 15.33 12.81 7.08
N ALA A 268 15.39 13.35 5.85
CA ALA A 268 15.67 12.57 4.65
C ALA A 268 17.12 12.07 4.67
N THR A 269 18.05 12.95 5.02
CA THR A 269 19.48 12.59 5.21
C THR A 269 19.62 11.48 6.26
N THR A 270 18.98 11.64 7.42
CA THR A 270 19.05 10.67 8.52
C THR A 270 18.48 9.31 8.13
N LEU A 271 17.29 9.27 7.51
CA LEU A 271 16.68 8.02 7.07
C LEU A 271 17.50 7.33 5.97
N HIS A 272 18.08 8.10 5.04
CA HIS A 272 18.98 7.55 4.03
C HIS A 272 20.21 6.90 4.68
N GLU A 273 20.94 7.64 5.51
CA GLU A 273 22.19 7.17 6.12
C GLU A 273 21.99 5.95 7.04
N GLN A 274 20.90 5.91 7.80
CA GLN A 274 20.67 4.85 8.77
C GLN A 274 19.97 3.62 8.18
N PHE A 275 19.11 3.81 7.17
CA PHE A 275 18.12 2.79 6.82
C PHE A 275 17.94 2.53 5.33
N TYR A 276 18.10 3.54 4.48
CA TYR A 276 17.73 3.48 3.06
C TYR A 276 18.90 3.81 2.13
N ALA A 277 20.13 3.45 2.54
CA ALA A 277 21.35 3.66 1.77
C ALA A 277 21.52 2.63 0.64
N ALA A 278 21.00 1.42 0.82
CA ALA A 278 21.07 0.34 -0.16
C ALA A 278 19.74 0.25 -0.94
N PRO A 279 19.78 -0.14 -2.23
CA PRO A 279 18.55 -0.41 -2.96
C PRO A 279 17.81 -1.61 -2.35
N ALA A 280 16.50 -1.63 -2.52
CA ALA A 280 15.62 -2.68 -2.02
C ALA A 280 14.52 -2.97 -3.03
N LEU A 281 14.06 -4.22 -3.05
CA LEU A 281 12.88 -4.63 -3.78
C LEU A 281 11.65 -4.54 -2.88
N SER A 282 10.51 -4.23 -3.48
CA SER A 282 9.21 -4.51 -2.86
C SER A 282 9.05 -6.03 -2.69
N PRO A 283 8.42 -6.50 -1.60
CA PRO A 283 8.09 -7.92 -1.47
C PRO A 283 7.16 -8.38 -2.61
N PRO A 284 7.14 -9.68 -2.95
CA PRO A 284 6.18 -10.20 -3.92
C PRO A 284 4.73 -9.93 -3.47
N LEU A 285 3.75 -10.09 -4.36
CA LEU A 285 2.36 -10.25 -3.95
C LEU A 285 2.29 -11.41 -2.95
N ALA A 286 1.47 -11.28 -1.91
CA ALA A 286 1.42 -12.28 -0.84
C ALA A 286 1.03 -13.66 -1.39
N LEU A 287 0.07 -13.69 -2.32
CA LEU A 287 -0.38 -14.90 -3.00
C LEU A 287 0.67 -15.49 -3.96
N ALA A 288 1.65 -14.69 -4.39
CA ALA A 288 2.74 -15.12 -5.26
C ALA A 288 4.05 -15.40 -4.50
N ALA A 289 4.07 -15.30 -3.17
CA ALA A 289 5.30 -15.36 -2.38
C ALA A 289 6.04 -16.71 -2.49
N ASP A 290 5.31 -17.80 -2.73
CA ASP A 290 5.85 -19.15 -2.90
C ASP A 290 6.01 -19.56 -4.38
N GLU A 291 5.71 -18.66 -5.32
CA GLU A 291 5.90 -18.94 -6.73
C GLU A 291 7.38 -18.88 -7.15
N THR A 292 7.68 -19.51 -8.29
CA THR A 292 9.03 -19.56 -8.83
C THR A 292 9.07 -18.90 -10.20
N LEU A 293 10.12 -18.11 -10.45
CA LEU A 293 10.41 -17.53 -11.75
C LEU A 293 11.69 -18.18 -12.33
N ASP A 294 11.67 -18.49 -13.62
CA ASP A 294 12.87 -18.96 -14.32
C ASP A 294 13.94 -17.85 -14.35
N PRO A 295 15.24 -18.20 -14.27
CA PRO A 295 16.31 -17.20 -14.33
C PRO A 295 16.39 -16.48 -15.69
N PRO A 296 16.95 -15.25 -15.73
CA PRO A 296 17.22 -14.58 -16.99
C PRO A 296 18.25 -15.35 -17.82
N GLN A 297 18.20 -15.18 -19.13
CA GLN A 297 19.26 -15.68 -20.01
C GLN A 297 20.35 -14.61 -20.12
N LEU A 298 21.60 -15.03 -19.91
CA LEU A 298 22.78 -14.18 -19.98
C LEU A 298 23.69 -14.64 -21.12
N ASP A 299 24.23 -13.69 -21.87
CA ASP A 299 25.31 -13.93 -22.84
C ASP A 299 26.48 -12.98 -22.52
N ASP A 300 27.62 -13.54 -22.12
CA ASP A 300 28.79 -12.80 -21.67
C ASP A 300 29.85 -12.78 -22.78
N ASP A 301 30.09 -11.60 -23.37
CA ASP A 301 31.11 -11.41 -24.40
C ASP A 301 32.50 -11.00 -23.85
N GLY A 302 32.66 -10.98 -22.52
CA GLY A 302 33.86 -10.56 -21.81
C GLY A 302 33.99 -9.06 -21.58
N LEU A 303 33.10 -8.23 -22.17
CA LEU A 303 33.01 -6.79 -21.95
C LEU A 303 31.68 -6.43 -21.29
N THR A 304 30.57 -6.94 -21.83
CA THR A 304 29.20 -6.71 -21.40
C THR A 304 28.46 -8.05 -21.23
N VAL A 305 27.46 -8.08 -20.36
CA VAL A 305 26.55 -9.23 -20.24
C VAL A 305 25.22 -8.82 -20.88
N ALA A 306 24.86 -9.44 -21.99
CA ALA A 306 23.55 -9.25 -22.60
C ALA A 306 22.47 -9.95 -21.76
N LEU A 307 21.32 -9.28 -21.62
CA LEU A 307 20.21 -9.68 -20.77
C LEU A 307 19.00 -10.05 -21.62
N ALA A 308 18.40 -11.22 -21.35
CA ALA A 308 17.11 -11.59 -21.92
C ALA A 308 16.16 -12.12 -20.83
N PRO A 309 14.90 -11.63 -20.80
CA PRO A 309 13.95 -11.98 -19.74
C PRO A 309 13.40 -13.41 -19.93
N PRO A 310 13.05 -14.12 -18.84
CA PRO A 310 12.57 -15.50 -18.91
C PRO A 310 11.22 -15.64 -19.64
N GLN A 311 10.32 -14.67 -19.47
CA GLN A 311 8.94 -14.71 -20.03
C GLN A 311 8.63 -13.50 -20.94
N GLY A 312 9.67 -12.93 -21.56
CA GLY A 312 9.54 -11.70 -22.36
C GLY A 312 9.50 -10.43 -21.51
N PRO A 313 9.67 -9.25 -22.12
CA PRO A 313 9.85 -8.00 -21.38
C PRO A 313 8.58 -7.49 -20.70
N ALA A 314 7.39 -7.84 -21.21
CA ALA A 314 6.11 -7.36 -20.66
C ALA A 314 5.77 -7.93 -19.29
N ALA A 315 6.34 -9.09 -18.93
CA ALA A 315 6.15 -9.73 -17.63
C ALA A 315 7.25 -9.37 -16.61
N LEU A 316 8.29 -8.65 -17.05
CA LEU A 316 9.44 -8.29 -16.23
C LEU A 316 9.20 -6.94 -15.54
N ARG A 317 9.49 -6.86 -14.24
CA ARG A 317 9.54 -5.61 -13.48
C ARG A 317 10.94 -5.01 -13.46
N ALA A 318 11.96 -5.84 -13.26
CA ALA A 318 13.35 -5.42 -13.17
C ALA A 318 14.31 -6.62 -13.35
N TYR A 319 15.56 -6.32 -13.70
CA TYR A 319 16.66 -7.22 -13.36
C TYR A 319 17.30 -6.76 -12.06
N VAL A 320 17.78 -7.71 -11.26
CA VAL A 320 18.44 -7.41 -9.98
C VAL A 320 19.81 -8.03 -10.01
N VAL A 321 20.80 -7.23 -9.63
CA VAL A 321 22.20 -7.57 -9.77
C VAL A 321 22.83 -7.55 -8.38
N TYR A 322 23.48 -8.65 -8.07
CA TYR A 322 24.14 -8.87 -6.79
C TYR A 322 25.65 -8.98 -6.99
N LEU A 323 26.39 -8.39 -6.06
CA LEU A 323 27.82 -8.55 -5.91
C LEU A 323 28.11 -9.51 -4.75
N GLU A 324 28.98 -10.48 -4.96
CA GLU A 324 29.48 -11.30 -3.86
C GLU A 324 30.57 -10.55 -3.08
N VAL A 325 30.33 -10.33 -1.79
CA VAL A 325 31.27 -9.72 -0.84
C VAL A 325 31.43 -10.67 0.34
N ASP A 326 32.66 -11.11 0.61
CA ASP A 326 33.01 -12.02 1.71
C ASP A 326 32.15 -13.31 1.77
N GLY A 327 31.76 -13.83 0.60
CA GLY A 327 30.94 -15.04 0.46
C GLY A 327 29.44 -14.84 0.69
N ALA A 328 28.97 -13.60 0.76
CA ALA A 328 27.56 -13.23 0.80
C ALA A 328 27.18 -12.36 -0.40
N TRP A 329 25.96 -12.56 -0.92
CA TRP A 329 25.42 -11.74 -2.00
C TRP A 329 24.81 -10.46 -1.42
N SER A 330 25.25 -9.31 -1.93
CA SER A 330 24.67 -8.00 -1.62
C SER A 330 24.03 -7.44 -2.88
N LEU A 331 22.80 -6.92 -2.77
CA LEU A 331 22.14 -6.22 -3.86
C LEU A 331 22.95 -4.97 -4.19
N ASP A 332 23.39 -4.85 -5.45
CA ASP A 332 24.21 -3.74 -5.95
C ASP A 332 23.37 -2.75 -6.74
N GLN A 333 22.56 -3.26 -7.68
CA GLN A 333 21.76 -2.42 -8.58
C GLN A 333 20.47 -3.12 -9.02
N ILE A 334 19.47 -2.30 -9.33
CA ILE A 334 18.19 -2.72 -9.93
C ILE A 334 18.10 -2.04 -11.29
N LEU A 335 18.02 -2.84 -12.34
CA LEU A 335 17.89 -2.36 -13.71
C LEU A 335 16.42 -2.35 -14.13
N THR A 336 16.05 -1.34 -14.92
CA THR A 336 14.72 -1.27 -15.53
C THR A 336 14.49 -2.43 -16.51
N PRO A 337 13.23 -2.81 -16.80
CA PRO A 337 12.94 -4.00 -17.60
C PRO A 337 13.32 -3.89 -19.08
N ASP A 338 13.62 -2.68 -19.56
CA ASP A 338 14.12 -2.38 -20.91
C ASP A 338 15.65 -2.52 -21.04
N ALA A 339 16.36 -2.78 -19.94
CA ALA A 339 17.80 -3.05 -19.97
C ALA A 339 18.10 -4.29 -20.83
N THR A 340 19.02 -4.13 -21.79
CA THR A 340 19.42 -5.20 -22.73
C THR A 340 20.84 -5.71 -22.46
N ALA A 341 21.62 -4.97 -21.67
CA ALA A 341 22.96 -5.36 -21.27
C ALA A 341 23.36 -4.66 -19.98
N ILE A 342 24.39 -5.19 -19.32
CA ILE A 342 25.03 -4.61 -18.14
C ILE A 342 26.56 -4.71 -18.25
N GLU A 343 27.24 -3.69 -17.72
CA GLU A 343 28.69 -3.72 -17.47
C GLU A 343 28.94 -4.14 -16.02
N LEU A 344 29.75 -5.18 -15.84
CA LEU A 344 30.12 -5.73 -14.53
C LEU A 344 31.61 -5.53 -14.30
N ALA A 345 31.99 -5.11 -13.09
CA ALA A 345 33.39 -4.86 -12.79
C ALA A 345 34.20 -6.19 -12.79
N PRO A 346 35.41 -6.20 -13.38
CA PRO A 346 36.25 -7.39 -13.41
C PRO A 346 36.86 -7.71 -12.04
N GLY A 347 37.25 -8.97 -11.84
CA GLY A 347 37.83 -9.47 -10.60
C GLY A 347 36.80 -9.73 -9.49
N ALA A 348 35.52 -9.89 -9.84
CA ALA A 348 34.41 -10.04 -8.90
C ALA A 348 33.42 -11.08 -9.40
N ARG A 349 32.64 -11.63 -8.45
CA ARG A 349 31.56 -12.58 -8.75
C ARG A 349 30.23 -11.87 -8.63
N TRP A 350 29.45 -11.99 -9.69
CA TRP A 350 28.16 -11.32 -9.83
C TRP A 350 27.05 -12.36 -9.96
N ALA A 351 25.83 -12.01 -9.58
CA ALA A 351 24.65 -12.79 -9.89
C ALA A 351 23.57 -11.87 -10.43
N VAL A 352 22.90 -12.30 -11.50
CA VAL A 352 21.78 -11.56 -12.10
C VAL A 352 20.50 -12.38 -11.99
N SER A 353 19.49 -11.83 -11.35
CA SER A 353 18.12 -12.36 -11.28
C SER A 353 17.15 -11.50 -12.09
N ALA A 354 15.98 -12.06 -12.35
CA ALA A 354 14.83 -11.36 -12.89
C ALA A 354 13.76 -11.24 -11.80
N VAL A 355 13.01 -10.14 -11.81
CA VAL A 355 11.83 -9.95 -10.96
C VAL A 355 10.62 -9.74 -11.86
N ASP A 356 9.57 -10.54 -11.70
CA ASP A 356 8.33 -10.36 -12.45
C ASP A 356 7.48 -9.20 -11.90
N ARG A 357 6.40 -8.86 -12.59
CA ARG A 357 5.49 -7.78 -12.16
C ARG A 357 4.74 -8.05 -10.86
N ARG A 358 4.73 -9.30 -10.39
CA ARG A 358 4.18 -9.71 -9.09
C ARG A 358 5.25 -9.67 -8.00
N GLY A 359 6.47 -9.24 -8.31
CA GLY A 359 7.59 -9.16 -7.38
C GLY A 359 8.27 -10.50 -7.08
N VAL A 360 7.97 -11.56 -7.84
CA VAL A 360 8.64 -12.86 -7.70
C VAL A 360 10.04 -12.77 -8.30
N GLU A 361 11.05 -13.03 -7.48
CA GLU A 361 12.44 -13.02 -7.90
C GLU A 361 12.91 -14.43 -8.33
N SER A 362 13.59 -14.52 -9.47
CA SER A 362 14.19 -15.77 -9.94
C SER A 362 15.46 -16.13 -9.16
N PRO A 363 15.93 -17.39 -9.22
CA PRO A 363 17.32 -17.71 -8.91
C PRO A 363 18.28 -16.82 -9.74
N GLY A 364 19.41 -16.45 -9.15
CA GLY A 364 20.44 -15.66 -9.83
C GLY A 364 21.33 -16.52 -10.72
N VAL A 365 21.64 -16.04 -11.92
CA VAL A 365 22.67 -16.61 -12.80
C VAL A 365 24.01 -15.98 -12.45
N VAL A 366 24.96 -16.81 -12.04
CA VAL A 366 26.29 -16.35 -11.62
C VAL A 366 27.15 -16.04 -12.83
N VAL A 367 27.84 -14.90 -12.79
CA VAL A 367 28.82 -14.45 -13.78
C VAL A 367 30.13 -14.17 -13.04
N ASP A 368 31.18 -14.89 -13.41
CA ASP A 368 32.53 -14.66 -12.89
C ASP A 368 33.29 -13.73 -13.86
N ARG A 369 33.69 -12.54 -13.39
CA ARG A 369 34.35 -11.51 -14.21
C ARG A 369 35.78 -11.21 -13.79
#